data_AF-A0A2V6VDI4-F1
#
_entry.id   AF-A0A2V6VDI4-F1
#
_cell.length_a   1.000
_cell.length_b   1.000
_cell.length_c   1.000
_cell.angle_alpha   90.00
_cell.angle_beta   90.00
_cell.angle_gamma   90.00
#
_symmetry.space_group_name_H-M   'P 1'
#
loop_
_entity.id
_entity.type
_entity.pdbx_description
1 polymer ?
#
loop_
_entity_poly.entity_id
_entity_poly.type
_entity_poly.pdbx_seq_one_letter_code
_entity_poly.pdbx_strand_id
1 'polypeptide(L)'
;MFTVETRLWQGRAARAWSNARISRHEVRRDGHRSTKRVQGLTLKADLHLHTREGEAFIAYGARELIDRAAEQGFDVLSITNHDTLTFDRELADYARERGILLIPGVEATVEGRHVLIYNPDVHPGQIRSFAALRRYRRPDWLVVAPHPFYPGSICLGRRLLREIDLFDAVELSHFYTRRIDFNRPAIRLARDARRPLLGSSDAHLSEQLGTTYSLIEAQPTVASVLSAIRAGQVRIVTRPLALWEFVAIATRLGLATAHESARRACARWAPAGRVQRRDWESHGGGAIAGLEAHESEERAAKVPATPSIG
;
A
#
# COMPACT_ATOMS: atom_id res chain seq x y z
N MET A 1 17.55 52.62 21.73
CA MET A 1 18.54 51.71 22.34
C MET A 1 17.88 50.35 22.41
N PHE A 2 18.20 49.32 21.62
CA PHE A 2 19.46 48.94 21.00
C PHE A 2 19.23 48.45 19.55
N THR A 3 20.15 48.85 18.68
CA THR A 3 20.36 48.36 17.32
C THR A 3 21.44 47.29 17.37
N VAL A 4 21.30 46.16 16.68
CA VAL A 4 22.44 45.38 16.18
C VAL A 4 22.12 44.84 14.78
N GLU A 5 22.99 45.21 13.85
CA GLU A 5 23.03 44.87 12.44
C GLU A 5 23.70 43.50 12.16
N THR A 6 23.23 42.89 11.07
CA THR A 6 23.96 42.06 10.09
C THR A 6 24.70 40.78 10.52
N ARG A 7 24.43 39.69 9.78
CA ARG A 7 25.45 39.06 8.94
C ARG A 7 24.84 38.25 7.79
N LEU A 8 25.19 38.68 6.58
CA LEU A 8 25.15 37.92 5.35
C LEU A 8 25.92 36.60 5.53
N TRP A 9 25.29 35.49 5.17
CA TRP A 9 25.99 34.23 4.88
C TRP A 9 25.63 33.80 3.46
N GLN A 10 26.47 34.20 2.51
CA GLN A 10 26.55 33.55 1.20
C GLN A 10 27.34 32.25 1.38
N GLY A 11 26.63 31.12 1.31
CA GLY A 11 27.23 29.79 1.38
C GLY A 11 26.49 28.84 0.45
N ARG A 12 27.15 28.46 -0.64
CA ARG A 12 26.63 27.62 -1.72
C ARG A 12 26.30 26.22 -1.20
N ALA A 13 25.04 25.82 -1.23
CA ALA A 13 24.60 24.43 -1.38
C ALA A 13 23.09 24.35 -1.72
N ALA A 14 22.64 25.16 -2.67
CA ALA A 14 21.26 25.10 -3.18
C ALA A 14 21.27 24.37 -4.52
N ARG A 15 21.25 23.04 -4.50
CA ARG A 15 20.88 22.20 -5.65
C ARG A 15 20.51 20.79 -5.18
N ALA A 16 19.40 20.29 -5.71
CA ALA A 16 18.91 18.91 -5.68
C ALA A 16 17.91 18.47 -4.59
N TRP A 17 16.81 19.20 -4.33
CA TRP A 17 15.65 18.58 -3.65
C TRP A 17 14.31 19.12 -4.16
N SER A 18 13.73 18.44 -5.17
CA SER A 18 12.33 18.64 -5.62
C SER A 18 11.84 17.44 -6.44
N ASN A 19 11.62 16.25 -5.84
CA ASN A 19 11.32 15.06 -6.65
C ASN A 19 9.90 14.51 -6.59
N ALA A 20 8.97 15.10 -5.84
CA ALA A 20 7.55 14.91 -6.12
C ALA A 20 7.05 16.02 -7.06
N ARG A 21 7.17 15.82 -8.37
CA ARG A 21 6.47 16.67 -9.34
C ARG A 21 5.04 16.14 -9.49
N ILE A 22 4.06 16.91 -9.04
CA ILE A 22 2.66 16.66 -9.36
C ILE A 22 2.43 17.23 -10.78
N SER A 23 2.34 16.37 -11.79
CA SER A 23 2.00 16.81 -13.14
C SER A 23 0.48 16.80 -13.32
N ARG A 24 -0.12 17.97 -13.53
CA ARG A 24 -1.46 18.10 -14.10
C ARG A 24 -1.32 18.00 -15.61
N HIS A 25 -2.13 17.17 -16.28
CA HIS A 25 -2.06 17.03 -17.73
C HIS A 25 -2.42 18.35 -18.44
N GLU A 26 -1.47 18.85 -19.23
CA GLU A 26 -1.69 19.72 -20.38
C GLU A 26 -0.87 19.10 -21.53
N VAL A 27 -1.50 18.82 -22.66
CA VAL A 27 -0.88 18.10 -23.78
C VAL A 27 0.03 19.06 -24.55
N ARG A 28 1.34 18.86 -24.50
CA ARG A 28 2.29 19.51 -25.42
C ARG A 28 3.37 18.53 -25.90
N ARG A 29 3.62 18.59 -27.21
CA ARG A 29 4.67 17.87 -27.94
C ARG A 29 6.02 18.61 -27.89
N ASP A 30 7.07 17.81 -28.07
CA ASP A 30 8.44 18.10 -28.53
C ASP A 30 9.55 18.42 -27.53
N GLY A 31 10.73 17.84 -27.83
CA GLY A 31 12.04 18.41 -27.51
C GLY A 31 13.05 17.47 -26.87
N HIS A 32 13.78 16.70 -27.68
CA HIS A 32 14.90 15.86 -27.26
C HIS A 32 16.08 16.71 -26.75
N ARG A 33 16.52 16.52 -25.49
CA ARG A 33 17.86 16.95 -25.04
C ARG A 33 18.44 15.96 -24.03
N SER A 34 19.56 15.36 -24.43
CA SER A 34 20.31 14.31 -23.75
C SER A 34 21.09 14.84 -22.55
N THR A 35 20.87 14.21 -21.39
CA THR A 35 21.81 14.15 -20.27
C THR A 35 21.76 12.73 -19.74
N LYS A 36 22.91 12.04 -19.64
CA LYS A 36 23.05 10.65 -19.18
C LYS A 36 22.19 10.36 -17.94
N ARG A 37 20.99 9.81 -18.16
CA ARG A 37 20.14 9.24 -17.11
C ARG A 37 20.66 7.83 -16.84
N VAL A 38 20.74 7.46 -15.57
CA VAL A 38 20.56 6.04 -15.21
C VAL A 38 19.31 5.60 -15.96
N GLN A 39 19.40 4.58 -16.82
CA GLN A 39 18.23 3.98 -17.44
C GLN A 39 17.41 3.29 -16.34
N GLY A 40 16.77 4.10 -15.49
CA GLY A 40 15.86 3.68 -14.45
C GLY A 40 14.54 3.34 -15.13
N LEU A 41 14.07 2.12 -14.89
CA LEU A 41 12.72 1.73 -15.26
C LEU A 41 11.77 2.61 -14.46
N THR A 42 10.92 3.36 -15.17
CA THR A 42 9.82 4.11 -14.54
C THR A 42 8.64 3.17 -14.42
N LEU A 43 8.37 2.67 -13.21
CA LEU A 43 7.29 1.73 -12.93
C LEU A 43 5.98 2.47 -12.62
N LYS A 44 4.89 2.11 -13.28
CA LYS A 44 3.54 2.60 -12.99
C LYS A 44 2.92 1.78 -11.86
N ALA A 45 2.58 2.44 -10.77
CA ALA A 45 2.18 1.80 -9.52
C ALA A 45 0.88 2.36 -8.94
N ASP A 46 0.03 1.48 -8.42
CA ASP A 46 -1.05 1.82 -7.50
C ASP A 46 -1.01 0.89 -6.29
N LEU A 47 -0.86 1.49 -5.12
CA LEU A 47 -0.56 0.76 -3.88
C LEU A 47 -1.68 0.90 -2.84
N HIS A 48 -2.84 1.43 -3.21
CA HIS A 48 -4.01 1.46 -2.33
C HIS A 48 -5.23 0.97 -3.11
N LEU A 49 -5.51 -0.32 -3.00
CA LEU A 49 -6.52 -1.00 -3.80
C LEU A 49 -7.27 -2.00 -2.94
N HIS A 50 -8.58 -2.07 -3.15
CA HIS A 50 -9.48 -2.94 -2.41
C HIS A 50 -10.18 -3.93 -3.33
N THR A 51 -10.53 -5.09 -2.80
CA THR A 51 -11.12 -6.20 -3.55
C THR A 51 -12.17 -6.92 -2.70
N ARG A 52 -13.01 -7.73 -3.35
CA ARG A 52 -14.12 -8.44 -2.69
C ARG A 52 -13.68 -9.40 -1.57
N GLU A 53 -12.42 -9.83 -1.57
CA GLU A 53 -11.79 -10.61 -0.51
C GLU A 53 -11.70 -9.83 0.82
N GLY A 54 -11.61 -8.50 0.77
CA GLY A 54 -11.69 -7.61 1.94
C GLY A 54 -13.10 -7.12 2.23
N GLU A 55 -13.77 -6.61 1.19
CA GLU A 55 -15.08 -5.98 1.33
C GLU A 55 -16.09 -6.57 0.33
N ALA A 56 -17.09 -7.29 0.85
CA ALA A 56 -18.03 -8.06 0.03
C ALA A 56 -18.87 -7.24 -0.96
N PHE A 57 -18.95 -5.91 -0.80
CA PHE A 57 -19.67 -5.03 -1.72
C PHE A 57 -18.88 -4.69 -2.99
N ILE A 58 -17.56 -4.92 -3.00
CA ILE A 58 -16.72 -4.68 -4.17
C ILE A 58 -17.05 -5.74 -5.24
N ALA A 59 -17.27 -5.30 -6.46
CA ALA A 59 -17.78 -6.16 -7.54
C ALA A 59 -16.71 -7.10 -8.13
N TYR A 60 -15.43 -6.83 -7.90
CA TYR A 60 -14.30 -7.56 -8.47
C TYR A 60 -13.40 -8.17 -7.40
N GLY A 61 -12.80 -9.31 -7.70
CA GLY A 61 -11.78 -9.96 -6.87
C GLY A 61 -10.35 -9.56 -7.24
N ALA A 62 -9.38 -10.10 -6.52
CA ALA A 62 -7.96 -9.79 -6.69
C ALA A 62 -7.43 -10.09 -8.10
N ARG A 63 -7.77 -11.25 -8.68
CA ARG A 63 -7.33 -11.63 -10.03
C ARG A 63 -7.88 -10.70 -11.11
N GLU A 64 -9.17 -10.37 -11.02
CA GLU A 64 -9.83 -9.47 -11.97
C GLU A 64 -9.30 -8.02 -11.86
N LEU A 65 -8.84 -7.61 -10.68
CA LEU A 65 -8.14 -6.33 -10.51
C LEU A 65 -6.76 -6.35 -11.18
N ILE A 66 -6.00 -7.44 -11.00
CA ILE A 66 -4.68 -7.63 -11.62
C ILE A 66 -4.81 -7.62 -13.15
N ASP A 67 -5.77 -8.36 -13.73
CA ASP A 67 -6.02 -8.35 -15.18
C ASP A 67 -6.25 -6.93 -15.71
N ARG A 68 -7.18 -6.19 -15.09
CA ARG A 68 -7.50 -4.80 -15.49
C ARG A 68 -6.31 -3.86 -15.34
N ALA A 69 -5.53 -4.01 -14.29
CA ALA A 69 -4.34 -3.20 -14.07
C ALA A 69 -3.27 -3.49 -15.14
N ALA A 70 -3.09 -4.75 -15.53
CA ALA A 70 -2.18 -5.16 -16.59
C ALA A 70 -2.61 -4.57 -17.94
N GLU A 71 -3.92 -4.62 -18.26
CA GLU A 71 -4.51 -3.97 -19.44
C GLU A 71 -4.26 -2.45 -19.46
N GLN A 72 -4.21 -1.82 -18.28
CA GLN A 72 -3.89 -0.40 -18.13
C GLN A 72 -2.38 -0.09 -18.02
N GLY A 73 -1.51 -1.10 -18.18
CA GLY A 73 -0.06 -0.97 -18.16
C GLY A 73 0.52 -0.61 -16.78
N PHE A 74 -0.10 -1.06 -15.69
CA PHE A 74 0.53 -1.00 -14.37
C PHE A 74 1.61 -2.07 -14.24
N ASP A 75 2.71 -1.71 -13.57
CA ASP A 75 3.87 -2.58 -13.32
C ASP A 75 3.92 -3.07 -11.87
N VAL A 76 3.34 -2.32 -10.93
CA VAL A 76 3.39 -2.61 -9.49
C VAL A 76 2.03 -2.38 -8.85
N LEU A 77 1.55 -3.36 -8.09
CA LEU A 77 0.33 -3.23 -7.31
C LEU A 77 0.55 -3.59 -5.85
N SER A 78 -0.32 -3.09 -4.98
CA SER A 78 -0.55 -3.67 -3.67
C SER A 78 -2.05 -3.69 -3.40
N ILE A 79 -2.57 -4.87 -3.07
CA ILE A 79 -3.95 -5.05 -2.60
C ILE A 79 -3.92 -4.86 -1.10
N THR A 80 -4.62 -3.85 -0.61
CA THR A 80 -4.53 -3.32 0.76
C THR A 80 -5.89 -3.33 1.45
N ASN A 81 -6.63 -4.42 1.31
CA ASN A 81 -7.92 -4.63 1.95
C ASN A 81 -7.91 -4.29 3.45
N HIS A 82 -9.05 -3.85 3.99
CA HIS A 82 -9.13 -3.45 5.40
C HIS A 82 -8.85 -4.63 6.34
N ASP A 83 -7.83 -4.49 7.19
CA ASP A 83 -7.40 -5.47 8.20
C ASP A 83 -7.15 -6.91 7.68
N THR A 84 -7.08 -7.10 6.36
CA THR A 84 -7.00 -8.40 5.70
C THR A 84 -5.84 -8.41 4.72
N LEU A 85 -4.87 -9.31 4.92
CA LEU A 85 -3.75 -9.48 3.99
C LEU A 85 -4.18 -10.40 2.84
N THR A 86 -4.51 -9.82 1.69
CA THR A 86 -4.84 -10.57 0.47
C THR A 86 -3.59 -10.75 -0.37
N PHE A 87 -2.75 -11.70 0.06
CA PHE A 87 -1.50 -12.04 -0.60
C PHE A 87 -1.10 -13.48 -0.30
N ASP A 88 -0.75 -14.22 -1.33
CA ASP A 88 -0.09 -15.52 -1.24
C ASP A 88 0.81 -15.73 -2.46
N ARG A 89 1.52 -16.86 -2.48
CA ARG A 89 2.43 -17.21 -3.58
C ARG A 89 1.70 -17.37 -4.91
N GLU A 90 0.50 -17.95 -4.91
CA GLU A 90 -0.26 -18.20 -6.13
C GLU A 90 -0.72 -16.88 -6.77
N LEU A 91 -1.21 -15.95 -5.97
CA LEU A 91 -1.63 -14.63 -6.42
C LEU A 91 -0.43 -13.78 -6.89
N ALA A 92 0.71 -13.89 -6.21
CA ALA A 92 1.94 -13.23 -6.64
C ALA A 92 2.46 -13.79 -7.97
N ASP A 93 2.42 -15.11 -8.16
CA ASP A 93 2.79 -15.77 -9.42
C ASP A 93 1.82 -15.37 -10.56
N TYR A 94 0.51 -15.33 -10.27
CA TYR A 94 -0.51 -14.87 -11.21
C TYR A 94 -0.30 -13.41 -11.66
N ALA A 95 0.06 -12.52 -10.73
CA ALA A 95 0.41 -11.13 -11.05
C ALA A 95 1.67 -11.05 -11.91
N ARG A 96 2.70 -11.83 -11.56
CA ARG A 96 3.97 -11.88 -12.29
C ARG A 96 3.80 -12.34 -13.73
N GLU A 97 2.93 -13.32 -13.99
CA GLU A 97 2.57 -13.77 -15.35
C GLU A 97 1.96 -12.65 -16.21
N ARG A 98 1.36 -11.64 -15.57
CA ARG A 98 0.78 -10.44 -16.21
C ARG A 98 1.72 -9.24 -16.22
N GLY A 99 2.99 -9.45 -15.85
CA GLY A 99 4.00 -8.39 -15.80
C GLY A 99 3.90 -7.48 -14.57
N ILE A 100 3.14 -7.86 -13.54
CA ILE A 100 2.91 -7.05 -12.34
C ILE A 100 3.72 -7.60 -11.16
N LEU A 101 4.49 -6.74 -10.52
CA LEU A 101 5.00 -6.97 -9.17
C LEU A 101 3.88 -6.72 -8.16
N LEU A 102 3.40 -7.77 -7.50
CA LEU A 102 2.47 -7.65 -6.39
C LEU A 102 3.24 -7.51 -5.06
N ILE A 103 3.08 -6.38 -4.38
CA ILE A 103 3.65 -6.13 -3.06
C ILE A 103 2.61 -6.49 -2.00
N PRO A 104 2.94 -7.35 -1.01
CA PRO A 104 2.04 -7.62 0.12
C PRO A 104 1.69 -6.31 0.83
N GLY A 105 0.42 -6.08 1.14
CA GLY A 105 0.00 -4.87 1.81
C GLY A 105 -1.34 -5.02 2.53
N VAL A 106 -1.61 -4.08 3.42
CA VAL A 106 -2.86 -4.02 4.19
C VAL A 106 -3.15 -2.57 4.57
N GLU A 107 -4.42 -2.17 4.53
CA GLU A 107 -4.88 -0.97 5.22
C GLU A 107 -5.34 -1.37 6.62
N ALA A 108 -4.45 -1.22 7.60
CA ALA A 108 -4.69 -1.63 8.97
C ALA A 108 -5.49 -0.57 9.74
N THR A 109 -6.45 -1.02 10.54
CA THR A 109 -7.19 -0.20 11.50
C THR A 109 -6.41 -0.10 12.82
N VAL A 110 -5.70 1.01 13.00
CA VAL A 110 -4.86 1.35 14.16
C VAL A 110 -5.58 2.39 15.02
N GLU A 111 -6.02 2.04 16.23
CA GLU A 111 -6.80 2.94 17.11
C GLU A 111 -7.99 3.61 16.37
N GLY A 112 -8.68 2.82 15.53
CA GLY A 112 -9.82 3.27 14.73
C GLY A 112 -9.46 4.16 13.54
N ARG A 113 -8.18 4.21 13.14
CA ARG A 113 -7.68 4.99 11.99
C ARG A 113 -6.96 4.11 11.00
N HIS A 114 -7.03 4.46 9.72
CA HIS A 114 -6.38 3.72 8.67
C HIS A 114 -4.90 4.05 8.56
N VAL A 115 -4.10 3.01 8.34
CA VAL A 115 -2.65 3.07 8.08
C VAL A 115 -2.32 2.05 7.00
N LEU A 116 -1.68 2.48 5.92
CA LEU A 116 -1.19 1.57 4.89
C LEU A 116 0.15 0.98 5.33
N ILE A 117 0.25 -0.34 5.30
CA ILE A 117 1.47 -1.07 5.68
C ILE A 117 1.82 -2.03 4.54
N TYR A 118 3.01 -1.87 4.00
CA TYR A 118 3.52 -2.69 2.90
C TYR A 118 4.66 -3.59 3.36
N ASN A 119 4.67 -4.78 2.77
CA ASN A 119 5.56 -5.89 3.10
C ASN A 119 5.55 -6.28 4.60
N PRO A 120 4.40 -6.32 5.30
CA PRO A 120 4.38 -6.77 6.69
C PRO A 120 4.70 -8.26 6.79
N ASP A 121 5.51 -8.65 7.78
CA ASP A 121 5.81 -10.05 8.14
C ASP A 121 5.08 -10.49 9.42
N VAL A 122 4.10 -9.71 9.88
CA VAL A 122 3.22 -10.02 11.02
C VAL A 122 1.76 -9.93 10.62
N HIS A 123 0.90 -10.62 11.36
CA HIS A 123 -0.54 -10.58 11.10
C HIS A 123 -1.10 -9.16 11.37
N PRO A 124 -1.95 -8.58 10.50
CA PRO A 124 -2.50 -7.23 10.68
C PRO A 124 -3.19 -7.02 12.04
N GLY A 125 -3.81 -8.08 12.57
CA GLY A 125 -4.43 -8.10 13.90
C GLY A 125 -3.48 -7.80 15.06
N GLN A 126 -2.15 -7.86 14.87
CA GLN A 126 -1.15 -7.47 15.88
C GLN A 126 -0.87 -5.96 15.90
N ILE A 127 -1.28 -5.23 14.86
CA ILE A 127 -1.00 -3.80 14.67
C ILE A 127 -2.28 -2.98 14.94
N ARG A 128 -2.79 -3.05 16.17
CA ARG A 128 -4.03 -2.35 16.57
C ARG A 128 -3.80 -0.99 17.24
N SER A 129 -2.55 -0.63 17.55
CA SER A 129 -2.17 0.65 18.16
C SER A 129 -0.89 1.23 17.58
N PHE A 130 -0.70 2.55 17.72
CA PHE A 130 0.53 3.20 17.23
C PHE A 130 1.76 2.71 18.00
N ALA A 131 1.60 2.32 19.27
CA ALA A 131 2.65 1.67 20.05
C ALA A 131 3.03 0.29 19.47
N ALA A 132 2.05 -0.51 19.05
CA ALA A 132 2.29 -1.78 18.38
C ALA A 132 2.97 -1.57 17.03
N LEU A 133 2.49 -0.62 16.22
CA LEU A 133 3.12 -0.25 14.95
C LEU A 133 4.60 0.13 15.15
N ARG A 134 4.90 0.98 16.14
CA ARG A 134 6.28 1.37 16.48
C ARG A 134 7.15 0.18 16.90
N ARG A 135 6.58 -0.81 17.59
CA ARG A 135 7.28 -2.02 18.05
C ARG A 135 7.59 -3.00 16.90
N TYR A 136 6.61 -3.22 16.02
CA TYR A 136 6.72 -4.24 14.97
C TYR A 136 7.42 -3.74 13.71
N ARG A 137 7.25 -2.47 13.36
CA ARG A 137 7.80 -1.90 12.12
C ARG A 137 9.28 -2.25 11.94
N ARG A 138 9.63 -2.63 10.71
CA ARG A 138 10.98 -2.97 10.27
C ARG A 138 11.42 -2.09 9.10
N PRO A 139 12.74 -2.00 8.81
CA PRO A 139 13.26 -1.17 7.72
C PRO A 139 12.80 -1.58 6.32
N ASP A 140 12.44 -2.84 6.13
CA ASP A 140 11.92 -3.40 4.88
C ASP A 140 10.43 -3.07 4.65
N TRP A 141 9.68 -2.72 5.70
CA TRP A 141 8.29 -2.29 5.59
C TRP A 141 8.14 -0.82 5.22
N LEU A 142 7.20 -0.49 4.35
CA LEU A 142 6.81 0.91 4.09
C LEU A 142 5.51 1.22 4.82
N VAL A 143 5.46 2.32 5.56
CA VAL A 143 4.24 2.77 6.25
C VAL A 143 3.77 4.09 5.66
N VAL A 144 2.54 4.15 5.18
CA VAL A 144 2.00 5.34 4.49
C VAL A 144 0.74 5.82 5.19
N ALA A 145 0.57 7.14 5.27
CA ALA A 145 -0.62 7.77 5.83
C ALA A 145 -1.70 7.92 4.74
N PRO A 146 -2.72 7.05 4.67
CA PRO A 146 -3.78 7.15 3.68
C PRO A 146 -4.71 8.33 3.99
N HIS A 147 -5.19 8.98 2.93
CA HIS A 147 -6.22 10.02 2.89
C HIS A 147 -6.37 10.86 4.18
N PRO A 148 -5.26 11.42 4.73
CA PRO A 148 -5.17 11.71 6.16
C PRO A 148 -6.06 12.85 6.63
N PHE A 149 -6.52 13.71 5.73
CA PHE A 149 -7.36 14.88 6.04
C PHE A 149 -8.71 14.86 5.31
N TYR A 150 -9.10 13.70 4.76
CA TYR A 150 -10.46 13.53 4.26
C TYR A 150 -11.48 13.51 5.41
N PRO A 151 -12.75 13.84 5.14
CA PRO A 151 -13.80 13.75 6.16
C PRO A 151 -14.05 12.30 6.58
N GLY A 152 -13.80 11.97 7.84
CA GLY A 152 -14.07 10.64 8.39
C GLY A 152 -13.32 10.39 9.69
N SER A 153 -13.89 9.59 10.59
CA SER A 153 -13.22 9.19 11.84
C SER A 153 -12.04 8.24 11.61
N ILE A 154 -12.07 7.52 10.48
CA ILE A 154 -11.02 6.60 10.03
C ILE A 154 -9.75 7.33 9.55
N CYS A 155 -9.86 8.60 9.16
CA CYS A 155 -8.71 9.37 8.70
C CYS A 155 -7.84 9.81 9.90
N LEU A 156 -6.52 9.90 9.67
CA LEU A 156 -5.57 10.21 10.76
C LEU A 156 -5.78 11.60 11.37
N GLY A 157 -6.09 12.60 10.55
CA GLY A 157 -6.29 14.00 10.94
C GLY A 157 -5.15 14.53 11.81
N ARG A 158 -5.50 15.11 12.97
CA ARG A 158 -4.52 15.63 13.93
C ARG A 158 -3.62 14.56 14.54
N ARG A 159 -3.97 13.27 14.48
CA ARG A 159 -3.11 12.19 14.99
C ARG A 159 -1.84 12.06 14.15
N LEU A 160 -1.93 12.28 12.83
CA LEU A 160 -0.75 12.23 11.95
C LEU A 160 0.33 13.21 12.39
N LEU A 161 -0.03 14.40 12.86
CA LEU A 161 0.93 15.40 13.36
C LEU A 161 1.78 14.89 14.53
N ARG A 162 1.22 13.99 15.35
CA ARG A 162 1.89 13.43 16.54
C ARG A 162 2.70 12.18 16.24
N GLU A 163 2.39 11.49 15.14
CA GLU A 163 2.95 10.18 14.79
C GLU A 163 3.68 10.21 13.44
N ILE A 164 3.99 11.39 12.90
CA ILE A 164 4.61 11.57 11.57
C ILE A 164 5.98 10.88 11.44
N ASP A 165 6.62 10.56 12.56
CA ASP A 165 7.85 9.76 12.64
C ASP A 165 7.64 8.31 12.16
N LEU A 166 6.42 7.76 12.34
CA LEU A 166 6.07 6.40 11.96
C LEU A 166 5.81 6.24 10.46
N PHE A 167 5.51 7.32 9.76
CA PHE A 167 5.11 7.29 8.35
C PHE A 167 6.27 7.64 7.43
N ASP A 168 6.51 6.77 6.46
CA ASP A 168 7.50 6.92 5.40
C ASP A 168 7.03 7.83 4.26
N ALA A 169 5.73 7.84 3.97
CA ALA A 169 5.12 8.70 2.96
C ALA A 169 3.71 9.13 3.38
N VAL A 170 3.18 10.11 2.65
CA VAL A 170 1.80 10.60 2.83
C VAL A 170 1.04 10.43 1.52
N GLU A 171 -0.19 9.95 1.60
CA GLU A 171 -1.00 9.73 0.41
C GLU A 171 -1.54 11.04 -0.19
N LEU A 172 -1.57 11.08 -1.53
CA LEU A 172 -2.42 11.95 -2.33
C LEU A 172 -3.53 11.08 -2.96
N SER A 173 -4.72 11.16 -2.39
CA SER A 173 -5.87 10.36 -2.81
C SER A 173 -6.51 10.93 -4.07
N HIS A 174 -7.06 10.05 -4.91
CA HIS A 174 -7.80 10.43 -6.12
C HIS A 174 -9.04 11.30 -5.90
N PHE A 175 -9.62 11.26 -4.70
CA PHE A 175 -11.00 11.66 -4.47
C PHE A 175 -11.21 13.17 -4.32
N TYR A 176 -10.77 13.96 -5.31
CA TYR A 176 -10.86 15.41 -5.30
C TYR A 176 -11.41 15.96 -6.61
N THR A 177 -11.97 17.16 -6.55
CA THR A 177 -12.37 17.96 -7.71
C THR A 177 -11.50 19.20 -7.81
N ARG A 178 -11.68 20.01 -8.87
CA ARG A 178 -10.99 21.31 -8.96
C ARG A 178 -11.34 22.27 -7.82
N ARG A 179 -12.53 22.12 -7.20
CA ARG A 179 -13.03 23.02 -6.14
C ARG A 179 -12.89 22.42 -4.74
N ILE A 180 -13.04 21.11 -4.60
CA ILE A 180 -13.00 20.38 -3.33
C ILE A 180 -11.75 19.50 -3.33
N ASP A 181 -10.80 19.79 -2.45
CA ASP A 181 -9.51 19.11 -2.44
C ASP A 181 -8.98 19.01 -1.00
N PHE A 182 -9.24 17.85 -0.39
CA PHE A 182 -8.77 17.50 0.95
C PHE A 182 -7.31 17.00 0.97
N ASN A 183 -6.65 16.89 -0.19
CA ASN A 183 -5.22 16.57 -0.24
C ASN A 183 -4.35 17.77 0.14
N ARG A 184 -4.85 19.02 0.06
CA ARG A 184 -4.02 20.22 0.30
C ARG A 184 -3.33 20.26 1.67
N PRO A 185 -3.99 19.92 2.79
CA PRO A 185 -3.32 19.83 4.08
C PRO A 185 -2.29 18.69 4.12
N ALA A 186 -2.57 17.56 3.47
CA ALA A 186 -1.64 16.43 3.36
C ALA A 186 -0.35 16.84 2.63
N ILE A 187 -0.48 17.52 1.49
CA ILE A 187 0.65 18.04 0.70
C ILE A 187 1.51 19.01 1.52
N ARG A 188 0.87 19.93 2.26
CA ARG A 188 1.60 20.87 3.13
C ARG A 188 2.35 20.14 4.23
N LEU A 189 1.68 19.24 4.95
CA LEU A 189 2.31 18.47 6.03
C LEU A 189 3.46 17.61 5.51
N ALA A 190 3.28 16.90 4.40
CA ALA A 190 4.32 16.08 3.78
C ALA A 190 5.56 16.90 3.46
N ARG A 191 5.38 18.10 2.87
CA ARG A 191 6.48 19.03 2.60
C ARG A 191 7.17 19.48 3.89
N ASP A 192 6.41 19.93 4.88
CA ASP A 192 6.95 20.49 6.12
C ASP A 192 7.68 19.42 6.96
N ALA A 193 7.19 18.17 6.93
CA ALA A 193 7.78 17.01 7.59
C ALA A 193 8.82 16.26 6.72
N ARG A 194 9.12 16.74 5.51
CA ARG A 194 10.03 16.10 4.54
C ARG A 194 9.67 14.64 4.24
N ARG A 195 8.38 14.35 4.17
CA ARG A 195 7.85 13.05 3.72
C ARG A 195 7.50 13.12 2.22
N PRO A 196 7.87 12.11 1.44
CA PRO A 196 7.42 11.97 0.07
C PRO A 196 5.91 11.80 -0.01
N LEU A 197 5.34 12.17 -1.16
CA LEU A 197 3.95 11.89 -1.48
C LEU A 197 3.86 10.59 -2.29
N LEU A 198 2.78 9.84 -2.08
CA LEU A 198 2.42 8.66 -2.87
C LEU A 198 0.99 8.86 -3.41
N GLY A 199 0.82 8.79 -4.72
CA GLY A 199 -0.50 8.88 -5.36
C GLY A 199 -1.12 7.49 -5.55
N SER A 200 -2.38 7.34 -5.17
CA SER A 200 -3.14 6.08 -5.23
C SER A 200 -4.63 6.32 -5.54
N SER A 201 -5.32 5.26 -5.95
CA SER A 201 -6.75 5.33 -6.30
C SER A 201 -7.72 4.94 -5.20
N ASP A 202 -7.28 4.26 -4.12
CA ASP A 202 -8.17 3.77 -3.06
C ASP A 202 -9.41 3.06 -3.65
N ALA A 203 -9.14 2.24 -4.68
CA ALA A 203 -10.19 1.78 -5.59
C ALA A 203 -11.06 0.72 -4.92
N HIS A 204 -12.34 1.07 -4.79
CA HIS A 204 -13.43 0.16 -4.43
C HIS A 204 -14.38 -0.08 -5.62
N LEU A 205 -14.32 0.80 -6.62
CA LEU A 205 -15.04 0.74 -7.88
C LEU A 205 -14.02 0.74 -9.02
N SER A 206 -14.29 -0.03 -10.08
CA SER A 206 -13.38 -0.21 -11.21
C SER A 206 -13.02 1.12 -11.89
N GLU A 207 -13.95 2.09 -11.89
CA GLU A 207 -13.78 3.40 -12.51
C GLU A 207 -12.80 4.32 -11.75
N GLN A 208 -12.42 3.96 -10.52
CA GLN A 208 -11.42 4.70 -9.74
C GLN A 208 -9.98 4.36 -10.16
N LEU A 209 -9.73 3.13 -10.63
CA LEU A 209 -8.40 2.68 -11.04
C LEU A 209 -7.84 3.60 -12.13
N GLY A 210 -6.61 4.08 -11.94
CA GLY A 210 -5.93 4.96 -12.90
C GLY A 210 -6.30 6.45 -12.83
N THR A 211 -7.21 6.86 -11.95
CA THR A 211 -7.52 8.30 -11.72
C THR A 211 -6.37 9.03 -11.02
N THR A 212 -5.69 8.36 -10.10
CA THR A 212 -4.46 8.81 -9.44
C THR A 212 -3.55 7.61 -9.21
N TYR A 213 -2.28 7.74 -9.59
CA TYR A 213 -1.28 6.69 -9.46
C TYR A 213 0.12 7.29 -9.37
N SER A 214 1.10 6.44 -9.09
CA SER A 214 2.49 6.82 -8.92
C SER A 214 3.37 6.24 -10.03
N LEU A 215 4.33 7.04 -10.48
CA LEU A 215 5.42 6.60 -11.35
C LEU A 215 6.70 6.57 -10.51
N ILE A 216 7.31 5.39 -10.35
CA ILE A 216 8.39 5.14 -9.40
C ILE A 216 9.64 4.75 -10.18
N GLU A 217 10.74 5.47 -9.96
CA GLU A 217 12.02 5.16 -10.60
C GLU A 217 12.73 4.06 -9.80
N ALA A 218 12.56 2.79 -10.17
CA ALA A 218 13.03 1.64 -9.41
C ALA A 218 13.21 0.39 -10.28
N GLN A 219 13.95 -0.59 -9.77
CA GLN A 219 13.88 -1.96 -10.29
C GLN A 219 12.56 -2.62 -9.83
N PRO A 220 11.98 -3.57 -10.60
CA PRO A 220 10.72 -4.24 -10.26
C PRO A 220 10.92 -5.29 -9.16
N THR A 221 11.41 -4.87 -8.00
CA THR A 221 11.56 -5.69 -6.79
C THR A 221 10.96 -4.93 -5.62
N VAL A 222 10.40 -5.65 -4.64
CA VAL A 222 9.77 -5.05 -3.44
C VAL A 222 10.73 -4.07 -2.76
N ALA A 223 11.94 -4.53 -2.43
CA ALA A 223 12.94 -3.71 -1.75
C ALA A 223 13.30 -2.43 -2.53
N SER A 224 13.49 -2.51 -3.85
CA SER A 224 13.81 -1.33 -4.67
C SER A 224 12.65 -0.35 -4.75
N VAL A 225 11.42 -0.83 -4.92
CA VAL A 225 10.22 0.03 -4.99
C VAL A 225 10.02 0.77 -3.67
N LEU A 226 10.03 0.05 -2.54
CA LEU A 226 9.82 0.67 -1.23
C LEU A 226 10.94 1.67 -0.90
N SER A 227 12.21 1.35 -1.24
CA SER A 227 13.34 2.27 -1.06
C SER A 227 13.19 3.54 -1.90
N ALA A 228 12.79 3.41 -3.18
CA ALA A 228 12.55 4.53 -4.07
C ALA A 228 11.43 5.44 -3.57
N ILE A 229 10.35 4.87 -3.01
CA ILE A 229 9.29 5.65 -2.38
C ILE A 229 9.83 6.45 -1.19
N ARG A 230 10.58 5.83 -0.26
CA ARG A 230 11.19 6.54 0.88
C ARG A 230 12.13 7.65 0.44
N ALA A 231 12.88 7.44 -0.64
CA ALA A 231 13.77 8.44 -1.23
C ALA A 231 13.02 9.55 -2.00
N GLY A 232 11.70 9.45 -2.14
CA GLY A 232 10.89 10.42 -2.90
C GLY A 232 11.13 10.38 -4.40
N GLN A 233 11.58 9.24 -4.93
CA GLN A 233 11.74 8.99 -6.37
C GLN A 233 10.39 8.64 -7.01
N VAL A 234 9.37 9.46 -6.71
CA VAL A 234 7.97 9.24 -7.05
C VAL A 234 7.44 10.46 -7.78
N ARG A 235 6.90 10.25 -8.97
CA ARG A 235 6.13 11.24 -9.72
C ARG A 235 4.65 10.85 -9.71
N ILE A 236 3.80 11.72 -9.20
CA ILE A 236 2.36 11.45 -9.11
C ILE A 236 1.68 11.91 -10.40
N VAL A 237 0.88 11.03 -10.98
CA VAL A 237 -0.04 11.35 -12.07
C VAL A 237 -1.45 11.31 -11.51
N THR A 238 -2.19 12.40 -11.69
CA THR A 238 -3.52 12.54 -11.11
C THR A 238 -4.38 13.47 -11.96
N ARG A 239 -5.68 13.20 -12.02
CA ARG A 239 -6.69 14.11 -12.58
C ARG A 239 -7.75 14.43 -11.52
N PRO A 240 -8.24 15.67 -11.45
CA PRO A 240 -9.43 15.96 -10.66
C PRO A 240 -10.64 15.26 -11.28
N LEU A 241 -11.51 14.73 -10.43
CA LEU A 241 -12.82 14.21 -10.82
C LEU A 241 -13.72 15.35 -11.31
N ALA A 242 -14.55 15.05 -12.31
CA ALA A 242 -15.73 15.87 -12.61
C ALA A 242 -16.72 15.79 -11.43
N LEU A 243 -17.56 16.82 -11.28
CA LEU A 243 -18.51 16.87 -10.17
C LEU A 243 -19.47 15.66 -10.18
N TRP A 244 -19.89 15.21 -11.37
CA TRP A 244 -20.76 14.05 -11.50
C TRP A 244 -20.04 12.74 -11.13
N GLU A 245 -18.77 12.56 -11.50
CA GLU A 245 -17.96 11.39 -11.10
C GLU A 245 -17.83 11.35 -9.58
N PHE A 246 -17.48 12.49 -8.98
CA PHE A 246 -17.36 12.66 -7.55
C PHE A 246 -18.66 12.28 -6.80
N VAL A 247 -19.80 12.82 -7.25
CA VAL A 247 -21.11 12.53 -6.65
C VAL A 247 -21.52 11.06 -6.86
N ALA A 248 -21.29 10.50 -8.04
CA ALA A 248 -21.60 9.11 -8.35
C ALA A 248 -20.81 8.14 -7.48
N ILE A 249 -19.49 8.33 -7.36
CA ILE A 249 -18.62 7.52 -6.49
C ILE A 249 -19.06 7.66 -5.03
N ALA A 250 -19.25 8.90 -4.53
CA ALA A 250 -19.70 9.16 -3.17
C ALA A 250 -21.02 8.43 -2.85
N THR A 251 -21.98 8.50 -3.76
CA THR A 251 -23.30 7.90 -3.60
C THR A 251 -23.21 6.37 -3.59
N ARG A 252 -22.46 5.77 -4.53
CA ARG A 252 -22.29 4.31 -4.61
C ARG A 252 -21.61 3.75 -3.36
N LEU A 253 -20.54 4.38 -2.89
CA LEU A 253 -19.86 3.96 -1.66
C LEU A 253 -20.74 4.18 -0.42
N GLY A 254 -21.46 5.31 -0.35
CA GLY A 254 -22.41 5.58 0.73
C GLY A 254 -23.54 4.55 0.80
N LEU A 255 -24.11 4.15 -0.34
CA LEU A 255 -25.13 3.10 -0.41
C LEU A 255 -24.57 1.73 -0.03
N ALA A 256 -23.38 1.38 -0.50
CA ALA A 256 -22.73 0.11 -0.18
C ALA A 256 -22.46 -0.02 1.33
N THR A 257 -21.88 1.01 1.95
CA THR A 257 -21.60 1.05 3.39
C THR A 257 -22.88 1.04 4.24
N ALA A 258 -23.92 1.75 3.83
CA ALA A 258 -25.22 1.72 4.49
C ALA A 258 -25.88 0.33 4.41
N HIS A 259 -25.86 -0.28 3.23
CA HIS A 259 -26.39 -1.63 3.01
C HIS A 259 -25.65 -2.68 3.83
N GLU A 260 -24.32 -2.57 3.91
CA GLU A 260 -23.52 -3.48 4.72
C GLU A 260 -23.77 -3.30 6.21
N SER A 261 -23.88 -2.04 6.68
CA SER A 261 -24.25 -1.74 8.06
C SER A 261 -25.61 -2.32 8.42
N ALA A 262 -26.60 -2.19 7.53
CA ALA A 262 -27.92 -2.79 7.69
C ALA A 262 -27.86 -4.32 7.70
N ARG A 263 -27.11 -4.94 6.79
CA ARG A 263 -26.88 -6.40 6.77
C ARG A 263 -26.28 -6.90 8.08
N ARG A 264 -25.24 -6.23 8.60
CA ARG A 264 -24.60 -6.57 9.88
C ARG A 264 -25.56 -6.40 11.06
N ALA A 265 -26.40 -5.35 11.05
CA ALA A 265 -27.43 -5.16 12.07
C ALA A 265 -28.48 -6.28 12.03
N CYS A 266 -29.00 -6.63 10.85
CA CYS A 266 -29.96 -7.72 10.68
C CYS A 266 -29.36 -9.09 11.07
N ALA A 267 -28.09 -9.35 10.72
CA ALA A 267 -27.41 -10.60 11.10
C ALA A 267 -27.26 -10.76 12.62
N ARG A 268 -27.09 -9.66 13.37
CA ARG A 268 -27.09 -9.68 14.85
C ARG A 268 -28.46 -10.00 15.45
N TRP A 269 -29.53 -9.76 14.69
CA TRP A 269 -30.92 -9.95 15.10
C TRP A 269 -31.56 -11.22 14.52
N ALA A 270 -30.83 -11.97 13.69
CA ALA A 270 -31.27 -13.28 13.26
C ALA A 270 -31.36 -14.20 14.50
N PRO A 271 -32.50 -14.88 14.74
CA PRO A 271 -32.61 -15.81 15.86
C PRO A 271 -31.51 -16.85 15.71
N ALA A 272 -30.79 -17.14 16.81
CA ALA A 272 -29.79 -18.19 16.82
C ALA A 272 -30.43 -19.48 16.32
N GLY A 273 -30.16 -19.81 15.06
CA GLY A 273 -30.60 -21.06 14.47
C GLY A 273 -30.08 -22.17 15.35
N ARG A 274 -31.01 -23.00 15.84
CA ARG A 274 -30.74 -24.19 16.66
C ARG A 274 -29.72 -25.04 15.90
N VAL A 275 -28.43 -24.91 16.24
CA VAL A 275 -27.40 -25.81 15.75
C VAL A 275 -27.76 -27.18 16.32
N GLN A 276 -28.38 -28.02 15.50
CA GLN A 276 -28.39 -29.45 15.78
C GLN A 276 -26.94 -29.88 15.89
N ARG A 277 -26.51 -30.22 17.11
CA ARG A 277 -25.40 -31.15 17.31
C ARG A 277 -25.72 -32.35 16.41
N ARG A 278 -24.97 -32.52 15.33
CA ARG A 278 -24.83 -33.84 14.73
C ARG A 278 -23.86 -34.59 15.63
N ASP A 279 -24.37 -35.65 16.21
CA ASP A 279 -23.63 -36.60 17.01
C ASP A 279 -22.45 -37.14 16.19
N TRP A 280 -21.24 -36.94 16.70
CA TRP A 280 -20.03 -37.62 16.26
C TRP A 280 -19.70 -38.67 17.32
N GLU A 281 -20.34 -39.83 17.20
CA GLU A 281 -19.96 -41.09 17.85
C GLU A 281 -20.66 -42.18 17.03
N SER A 282 -20.00 -42.81 16.07
CA SER A 282 -19.25 -44.05 16.26
C SER A 282 -18.97 -44.65 14.88
N HIS A 283 -17.99 -45.57 14.81
CA HIS A 283 -17.42 -46.27 13.63
C HIS A 283 -16.22 -45.51 13.04
N GLY A 284 -14.98 -45.95 13.12
CA GLY A 284 -14.36 -47.19 13.58
C GLY A 284 -12.84 -46.99 13.40
N GLY A 285 -12.04 -47.63 14.27
CA GLY A 285 -10.62 -47.35 14.45
C GLY A 285 -9.70 -47.61 13.25
N GLY A 286 -8.45 -47.15 13.40
CA GLY A 286 -7.36 -47.48 12.50
C GLY A 286 -6.10 -46.63 12.72
N ALA A 287 -5.29 -47.04 13.70
CA ALA A 287 -3.84 -46.89 13.81
C ALA A 287 -3.18 -45.52 13.52
N ILE A 288 -2.74 -44.86 14.59
CA ILE A 288 -1.60 -43.93 14.59
C ILE A 288 -0.42 -44.67 15.21
N ALA A 289 0.54 -45.09 14.39
CA ALA A 289 1.89 -45.44 14.80
C ALA A 289 2.79 -45.40 13.57
N GLY A 290 3.76 -44.48 13.53
CA GLY A 290 4.87 -44.59 12.58
C GLY A 290 5.54 -43.30 12.16
N LEU A 291 6.70 -43.04 12.78
CA LEU A 291 7.91 -42.47 12.18
C LEU A 291 7.98 -40.97 11.89
N GLU A 292 8.51 -40.26 12.88
CA GLU A 292 9.61 -39.32 12.66
C GLU A 292 10.88 -40.07 12.21
N ALA A 293 11.80 -39.31 11.58
CA ALA A 293 13.16 -39.64 11.16
C ALA A 293 13.32 -40.24 9.76
N HIS A 294 13.68 -39.38 8.78
CA HIS A 294 14.87 -39.51 7.94
C HIS A 294 14.86 -38.43 6.86
N GLU A 295 15.69 -37.39 7.00
CA GLU A 295 16.27 -36.66 5.86
C GLU A 295 17.40 -35.74 6.37
N SER A 296 18.53 -36.37 6.71
CA SER A 296 19.79 -35.67 6.94
C SER A 296 20.94 -36.60 6.59
N GLU A 297 21.18 -36.85 5.30
CA GLU A 297 22.43 -37.49 4.85
C GLU A 297 22.67 -37.26 3.35
N GLU A 298 23.12 -36.06 2.99
CA GLU A 298 23.88 -35.90 1.75
C GLU A 298 24.82 -34.68 1.80
N ARG A 299 25.92 -34.78 2.57
CA ARG A 299 27.18 -34.06 2.33
C ARG A 299 28.25 -34.40 3.37
N ALA A 300 29.06 -35.43 3.11
CA ALA A 300 30.42 -35.53 3.65
C ALA A 300 31.25 -36.60 2.94
N ALA A 301 31.82 -36.27 1.76
CA ALA A 301 32.98 -36.99 1.23
C ALA A 301 33.73 -36.16 0.17
N LYS A 302 34.66 -35.31 0.61
CA LYS A 302 35.92 -35.02 -0.09
C LYS A 302 36.80 -34.11 0.78
N VAL A 303 37.79 -34.70 1.43
CA VAL A 303 38.98 -34.00 1.93
C VAL A 303 40.14 -34.38 0.99
N PRO A 304 40.94 -33.42 0.48
CA PRO A 304 42.15 -33.74 -0.25
C PRO A 304 43.32 -33.97 0.73
N ALA A 305 44.12 -35.00 0.44
CA ALA A 305 45.39 -35.27 1.12
C ALA A 305 46.44 -34.20 0.79
N THR A 306 47.19 -33.76 1.79
CA THR A 306 48.47 -33.06 1.65
C THR A 306 49.59 -33.95 2.19
N PRO A 307 50.80 -33.94 1.59
CA PRO A 307 51.93 -34.73 2.07
C PRO A 307 52.94 -33.88 2.87
N SER A 308 53.55 -34.47 3.90
CA SER A 308 54.84 -34.07 4.49
C SER A 308 55.56 -35.37 4.87
N ILE A 309 56.60 -35.79 4.13
CA ILE A 309 58.03 -35.53 4.39
C ILE A 309 58.40 -35.82 5.85
N GLY A 310 59.16 -36.91 6.06
CA GLY A 310 59.72 -37.33 7.34
C GLY A 310 59.75 -38.84 7.47
#